data_AF-A0A2E1J2S5-F1
#
_entry.id   AF-A0A2E1J2S5-F1
#
_cell.length_a   1.000
_cell.length_b   1.000
_cell.length_c   1.000
_cell.angle_alpha   90.00
_cell.angle_beta   90.00
_cell.angle_gamma   90.00
#
_symmetry.space_group_name_H-M   'P 1'
#
loop_
_entity.id
_entity.type
_entity.pdbx_description
1 polymer ?
#
loop_
_entity_poly.entity_id
_entity_poly.type
_entity_poly.pdbx_seq_one_letter_code
_entity_poly.pdbx_strand_id
1 'polypeptide(L)'
;MLTPYIKNTLLNFFSYFLIGLSLYILIVLVSYNPSDSGFFNINSSDAVINLGGPLGAKISDFLFTLIGYSSYGLLIIGCIWSGQIIFLKNKYNSLAKVIVRLTSSIILLLSISSILEFYNSGIAG
;
A
#
# COMPACT_ATOMS: atom_id res chain seq x y z
N MET A 1 -0.94 8.53 -30.60
CA MET A 1 -0.29 7.38 -29.90
C MET A 1 1.01 7.88 -29.31
N LEU A 2 1.25 7.64 -28.01
CA LEU A 2 2.53 8.01 -27.38
C LEU A 2 3.66 7.14 -27.97
N THR A 3 4.80 7.73 -28.34
CA THR A 3 5.95 6.98 -28.87
C THR A 3 6.37 5.91 -27.86
N PRO A 4 6.68 4.66 -28.29
CA PRO A 4 7.02 3.55 -27.40
C PRO A 4 8.16 3.86 -26.42
N TYR A 5 9.08 4.75 -26.81
CA TYR A 5 10.13 5.27 -25.95
C TYR A 5 9.57 6.04 -24.74
N ILE A 6 8.70 7.04 -24.97
CA ILE A 6 8.11 7.87 -23.91
C ILE A 6 7.27 7.00 -22.97
N LYS A 7 6.55 6.00 -23.50
CA LYS A 7 5.76 5.06 -22.70
C LYS A 7 6.63 4.29 -21.70
N ASN A 8 7.75 3.74 -22.14
CA ASN A 8 8.65 2.98 -21.27
C ASN A 8 9.32 3.88 -20.22
N THR A 9 9.72 5.09 -20.60
CA THR A 9 10.30 6.06 -19.67
C THR A 9 9.29 6.44 -18.58
N LEU A 10 8.03 6.68 -18.95
CA LEU A 10 6.97 7.03 -18.01
C LEU A 10 6.66 5.86 -17.06
N LEU A 11 6.59 4.62 -17.58
CA LEU A 11 6.39 3.42 -16.76
C LEU A 11 7.53 3.20 -15.77
N ASN A 12 8.78 3.41 -16.19
CA ASN A 12 9.93 3.30 -15.28
C ASN A 12 9.89 4.37 -14.20
N PHE A 13 9.59 5.62 -14.57
CA PHE A 13 9.42 6.71 -13.60
C PHE A 13 8.32 6.40 -12.58
N PHE A 14 7.16 5.94 -13.05
CA PHE A 14 6.05 5.53 -12.20
C PHE A 14 6.45 4.39 -11.25
N SER A 15 7.28 3.46 -11.71
CA SER A 15 7.75 2.34 -10.90
C SER A 15 8.67 2.79 -9.77
N TYR A 16 9.65 3.65 -10.04
CA TYR A 16 10.49 4.23 -8.99
C TYR A 16 9.68 5.07 -8.00
N PHE A 17 8.71 5.83 -8.49
CA PHE A 17 7.76 6.55 -7.65
C PHE A 17 6.97 5.61 -6.73
N LEU A 18 6.48 4.47 -7.25
CA LEU A 18 5.79 3.46 -6.45
C LEU A 18 6.64 2.90 -5.31
N ILE A 19 7.94 2.67 -5.55
CA ILE A 19 8.86 2.20 -4.51
C ILE A 19 9.01 3.27 -3.41
N GLY A 20 9.26 4.52 -3.81
CA GLY A 20 9.36 5.64 -2.86
C GLY A 20 8.08 5.83 -2.05
N LEU A 21 6.92 5.75 -2.72
CA LEU A 21 5.62 5.82 -2.08
C LEU A 21 5.39 4.65 -1.10
N SER A 22 5.80 3.44 -1.48
CA SER A 22 5.67 2.26 -0.60
C SER A 22 6.54 2.40 0.66
N LEU A 23 7.77 2.91 0.52
CA LEU A 23 8.65 3.18 1.67
C LEU A 23 8.08 4.28 2.58
N TYR A 24 7.52 5.35 1.99
CA TYR A 24 6.84 6.39 2.77
C TYR A 24 5.67 5.81 3.57
N ILE A 25 4.78 5.05 2.92
CA ILE A 25 3.62 4.43 3.58
C ILE A 25 4.10 3.44 4.67
N LEU A 26 5.21 2.73 4.48
CA LEU A 26 5.81 1.88 5.52
C LEU A 26 6.15 2.69 6.78
N ILE A 27 6.88 3.79 6.64
CA ILE A 27 7.29 4.64 7.76
C ILE A 27 6.04 5.15 8.50
N VAL A 28 5.04 5.59 7.74
CA VAL A 28 3.77 6.09 8.27
C VAL A 28 2.97 5.00 9.01
N LEU A 29 2.91 3.78 8.48
CA LEU A 29 2.24 2.64 9.13
C LEU A 29 2.97 2.19 10.39
N VAL A 30 4.30 2.12 10.37
CA VAL A 30 5.11 1.71 11.54
C VAL A 30 5.02 2.76 12.66
N SER A 31 4.90 4.04 12.31
CA SER A 31 4.74 5.14 13.27
C SER A 31 3.27 5.51 13.55
N TYR A 32 2.32 4.63 13.21
CA TYR A 32 0.91 4.86 13.51
C TYR A 32 0.68 4.98 15.02
N ASN A 33 -0.02 6.03 15.42
CA ASN A 33 -0.43 6.25 16.79
C ASN A 33 -1.94 6.56 16.82
N PRO A 34 -2.76 5.82 17.58
CA PRO A 34 -4.19 6.07 17.68
C PRO A 34 -4.53 7.39 18.38
N SER A 35 -3.58 8.04 19.05
CA SER A 35 -3.75 9.38 19.59
C SER A 35 -3.73 10.46 18.50
N ASP A 36 -3.09 10.23 17.36
CA ASP A 36 -3.02 11.23 16.29
C ASP A 36 -4.38 11.40 15.59
N SER A 37 -4.74 12.64 15.23
CA SER A 37 -5.98 12.92 14.51
C SER A 37 -5.90 12.42 13.07
N GLY A 38 -6.61 11.32 12.81
CA GLY A 38 -6.72 10.64 11.53
C GLY A 38 -7.82 11.18 10.62
N PHE A 39 -8.18 10.38 9.62
CA PHE A 39 -9.26 10.71 8.67
C PHE A 39 -10.62 10.21 9.20
N PHE A 40 -10.62 9.04 9.85
CA PHE A 40 -11.79 8.45 10.48
C PHE A 40 -11.79 8.65 11.99
N ASN A 41 -10.62 8.53 12.62
CA ASN A 41 -10.48 8.73 14.07
C ASN A 41 -10.01 10.15 14.36
N ILE A 42 -10.95 11.04 14.69
CA ILE A 42 -10.67 12.44 15.01
C ILE A 42 -10.46 12.57 16.51
N ASN A 43 -9.24 12.97 16.90
CA ASN A 43 -8.88 13.20 18.29
C ASN A 43 -8.68 14.70 18.55
N SER A 44 -8.69 15.08 19.84
CA SER A 44 -8.56 16.46 20.31
C SER A 44 -7.11 16.91 20.51
N SER A 45 -6.14 16.03 20.30
CA SER A 45 -4.72 16.31 20.51
C SER A 45 -4.14 17.07 19.32
N ASP A 46 -3.55 18.24 19.60
CA ASP A 46 -2.91 19.08 18.58
C ASP A 46 -1.54 18.55 18.12
N ALA A 47 -0.93 17.63 18.88
CA ALA A 47 0.38 17.07 18.55
C ALA A 47 0.24 15.83 17.66
N VAL A 48 0.89 15.86 16.49
CA VAL A 48 1.00 14.69 15.59
C VAL A 48 2.34 14.02 15.83
N ILE A 49 2.31 12.75 16.23
CA ILE A 49 3.48 11.93 16.56
C ILE A 49 3.97 11.12 15.35
N ASN A 50 3.08 10.79 14.40
CA ASN A 50 3.42 10.05 13.19
C ASN A 50 4.60 10.69 12.43
N LEU A 51 5.59 9.87 12.04
CA LEU A 51 6.79 10.33 11.33
C LEU A 51 6.48 10.87 9.93
N GLY A 52 5.35 10.49 9.35
CA GLY A 52 4.82 11.05 8.11
C GLY A 52 4.10 12.39 8.28
N GLY A 53 4.07 12.94 9.49
CA GLY A 53 3.38 14.17 9.85
C GLY A 53 1.85 14.03 9.77
N PRO A 54 1.11 15.16 9.68
CA PRO A 54 -0.36 15.16 9.65
C PRO A 54 -0.95 14.38 8.47
N LEU A 55 -0.27 14.39 7.31
CA LEU A 55 -0.66 13.59 6.16
C LEU A 55 -0.47 12.10 6.42
N GLY A 56 0.68 11.74 7.04
CA GLY A 56 0.96 10.38 7.45
C GLY A 56 -0.11 9.82 8.38
N ALA A 57 -0.42 10.55 9.47
CA ALA A 57 -1.45 10.15 10.43
C ALA A 57 -2.78 9.79 9.75
N LYS A 58 -3.25 10.64 8.83
CA LYS A 58 -4.47 10.40 8.04
C LYS A 58 -4.39 9.19 7.12
N ILE A 59 -3.25 9.01 6.45
CA ILE A 59 -3.03 7.87 5.55
C ILE A 59 -3.00 6.56 6.34
N SER A 60 -2.21 6.49 7.43
CA SER A 60 -2.17 5.29 8.28
C SER A 60 -3.55 4.94 8.85
N ASP A 61 -4.28 5.94 9.35
CA ASP A 61 -5.62 5.73 9.91
C ASP A 61 -6.60 5.20 8.86
N PHE A 62 -6.55 5.76 7.64
CA PHE A 62 -7.35 5.26 6.52
C PHE A 62 -6.99 3.81 6.16
N LEU A 63 -5.71 3.47 6.03
CA LEU A 63 -5.28 2.11 5.66
C LEU A 63 -5.61 1.08 6.74
N PHE A 64 -5.36 1.39 8.02
CA PHE A 64 -5.68 0.50 9.12
C PHE A 64 -7.19 0.31 9.28
N THR A 65 -7.99 1.35 9.09
CA THR A 65 -9.45 1.22 9.14
C THR A 65 -10.00 0.36 7.99
N LEU A 66 -9.42 0.48 6.79
CA LEU A 66 -9.92 -0.22 5.60
C LEU A 66 -9.57 -1.71 5.59
N ILE A 67 -8.32 -2.06 5.91
CA ILE A 67 -7.76 -3.41 5.71
C ILE A 67 -6.91 -3.88 6.90
N GLY A 68 -6.88 -3.14 8.00
CA GLY A 68 -6.14 -3.49 9.20
C GLY A 68 -4.64 -3.66 8.94
N TYR A 69 -4.05 -4.60 9.68
CA TYR A 69 -2.65 -5.00 9.53
C TYR A 69 -2.30 -5.60 8.16
N SER A 70 -3.29 -5.99 7.34
CA SER A 70 -3.00 -6.43 5.96
C SER A 70 -2.51 -5.27 5.06
N SER A 71 -2.62 -4.02 5.53
CA SER A 71 -2.03 -2.83 4.90
C SER A 71 -0.52 -2.94 4.62
N TYR A 72 0.25 -3.64 5.46
CA TYR A 72 1.66 -3.94 5.17
C TYR A 72 1.83 -4.81 3.92
N GLY A 73 0.86 -5.68 3.61
CA GLY A 73 0.85 -6.50 2.40
C GLY A 73 0.69 -5.65 1.12
N LEU A 74 -0.02 -4.52 1.20
CA LEU A 74 -0.18 -3.58 0.08
C LEU A 74 1.18 -3.02 -0.36
N LEU A 75 2.06 -2.73 0.61
CA LEU A 75 3.44 -2.30 0.35
C LEU A 75 4.22 -3.34 -0.46
N ILE A 76 4.11 -4.62 -0.06
CA ILE A 76 4.80 -5.72 -0.72
C ILE A 76 4.30 -5.85 -2.16
N ILE A 77 2.99 -5.78 -2.39
CA ILE A 77 2.39 -5.83 -3.73
C ILE A 77 2.92 -4.67 -4.59
N GLY A 78 3.00 -3.46 -4.05
CA GLY A 78 3.55 -2.28 -4.73
C GLY A 78 5.01 -2.46 -5.14
N CYS A 79 5.85 -2.94 -4.21
CA CYS A 79 7.26 -3.23 -4.46
C CYS A 79 7.46 -4.31 -5.52
N ILE A 80 6.71 -5.43 -5.44
CA ILE A 80 6.80 -6.50 -6.45
C ILE A 80 6.35 -5.98 -7.81
N TRP A 81 5.27 -5.20 -7.88
CA TRP A 81 4.79 -4.70 -9.17
C TRP A 81 5.78 -3.73 -9.81
N SER A 82 6.34 -2.80 -9.03
CA SER A 82 7.39 -1.89 -9.48
C SER A 82 8.65 -2.64 -9.94
N GLY A 83 9.14 -3.58 -9.13
CA GLY A 83 10.31 -4.38 -9.47
C GLY A 83 10.12 -5.15 -10.77
N GLN A 84 8.92 -5.68 -11.03
CA GLN A 84 8.66 -6.34 -12.30
C GLN A 84 8.66 -5.41 -13.49
N ILE A 85 8.16 -4.17 -13.37
CA ILE A 85 8.20 -3.21 -14.48
C ILE A 85 9.66 -2.82 -14.80
N ILE A 86 10.49 -2.65 -13.77
CA ILE A 86 11.90 -2.25 -13.91
C ILE A 86 12.78 -3.39 -14.46
N PHE A 87 12.71 -4.57 -13.85
CA PHE A 87 13.63 -5.69 -14.14
C PHE A 87 13.11 -6.62 -15.23
N LEU A 88 11.79 -6.84 -15.31
CA LEU A 88 11.18 -7.75 -16.28
C LEU A 88 10.54 -6.95 -17.41
N LYS A 89 11.32 -6.66 -18.46
CA LYS A 89 10.80 -6.17 -19.74
C LYS A 89 9.99 -7.27 -20.43
N ASN A 90 8.77 -7.51 -19.93
CA ASN A 90 7.84 -8.44 -20.55
C ASN A 90 7.41 -7.89 -21.91
N LYS A 91 7.87 -8.54 -22.97
CA LYS A 91 7.47 -8.25 -24.36
C LYS A 91 5.97 -8.46 -24.61
N TYR A 92 5.32 -9.26 -23.74
CA TYR A 92 3.89 -9.55 -23.76
C TYR A 92 3.25 -9.14 -22.43
N ASN A 93 2.74 -7.91 -22.37
CA ASN A 93 1.86 -7.48 -21.28
C ASN A 93 0.42 -7.54 -21.77
N SER A 94 -0.25 -8.68 -21.60
CA SER A 94 -1.68 -8.79 -21.91
C SER A 94 -2.50 -8.13 -20.81
N LEU A 95 -3.57 -7.44 -21.20
CA LEU A 95 -4.52 -6.86 -20.23
C LEU A 95 -5.06 -7.95 -19.28
N ALA A 96 -5.29 -9.16 -19.79
CA ALA A 96 -5.69 -10.31 -18.99
C ALA A 96 -4.69 -10.62 -17.86
N LYS A 97 -3.37 -10.61 -18.13
CA LYS A 97 -2.35 -10.84 -17.10
C LYS A 97 -2.38 -9.77 -16.02
N VAL A 98 -2.59 -8.51 -16.40
CA VAL A 98 -2.70 -7.39 -15.45
C VAL A 98 -3.96 -7.54 -14.58
N ILE A 99 -5.10 -7.85 -15.20
CA ILE A 99 -6.38 -8.03 -14.49
C ILE A 99 -6.29 -9.19 -13.51
N VAL A 100 -5.83 -10.36 -13.95
CA VAL A 100 -5.68 -11.55 -13.08
C VAL A 100 -4.76 -11.26 -11.90
N ARG A 101 -3.70 -10.48 -12.12
CA ARG A 101 -2.79 -10.09 -11.05
C ARG A 101 -3.42 -9.12 -10.05
N LEU A 102 -4.18 -8.13 -10.53
CA LEU A 102 -4.90 -7.19 -9.65
C LEU A 102 -5.96 -7.91 -8.83
N THR A 103 -6.77 -8.78 -9.47
CA THR A 103 -7.82 -9.53 -8.79
C THR A 103 -7.25 -10.48 -7.74
N SER A 104 -6.20 -11.24 -8.07
CA SER A 104 -5.52 -12.12 -7.09
C SER A 104 -4.91 -11.35 -5.93
N SER A 105 -4.34 -10.17 -6.18
CA SER A 105 -3.79 -9.30 -5.12
C SER A 105 -4.88 -8.82 -4.15
N ILE A 106 -6.05 -8.44 -4.67
CA ILE A 106 -7.20 -8.02 -3.84
C ILE A 106 -7.70 -9.20 -3.00
N ILE A 107 -7.88 -10.38 -3.62
CA ILE A 107 -8.30 -11.60 -2.92
C ILE A 107 -7.32 -11.96 -1.80
N LEU A 108 -6.01 -11.86 -2.07
CA LEU A 108 -4.96 -12.12 -1.10
C LEU A 108 -5.04 -11.15 0.08
N LEU A 109 -5.20 -9.84 -0.18
CA LEU A 109 -5.32 -8.84 0.89
C LEU A 109 -6.54 -9.11 1.78
N LEU A 110 -7.70 -9.40 1.17
CA LEU A 110 -8.92 -9.74 1.92
C LEU A 110 -8.72 -11.00 2.77
N SER A 111 -8.08 -12.02 2.21
CA SER A 111 -7.80 -13.28 2.92
C SER A 111 -6.86 -13.06 4.10
N ILE A 112 -5.80 -12.27 3.93
CA ILE A 112 -4.87 -11.92 5.01
C ILE A 112 -5.58 -11.09 6.08
N SER A 113 -6.45 -10.15 5.69
CA SER A 113 -7.23 -9.35 6.63
C SER A 113 -8.08 -10.26 7.54
N SER A 114 -8.85 -11.19 6.96
CA SER A 114 -9.65 -12.14 7.74
C SER A 114 -8.81 -13.01 8.66
N ILE A 115 -7.66 -13.50 8.19
CA ILE A 115 -6.82 -14.41 8.98
C ILE A 115 -6.15 -13.69 10.15
N LEU A 116 -5.72 -12.44 9.94
CA LEU A 116 -5.08 -11.66 11.00
C LEU A 116 -6.09 -11.23 12.07
N GLU A 117 -7.31 -10.92 11.66
CA GLU A 117 -8.39 -10.64 12.60
C GLU A 117 -8.77 -11.88 13.41
N PHE A 118 -8.82 -13.07 12.79
CA PHE A 118 -9.00 -14.32 13.50
C PHE A 118 -7.89 -14.58 14.52
N TYR A 119 -6.63 -14.34 14.15
CA TYR A 119 -5.50 -14.47 15.07
C TYR A 119 -5.58 -13.47 16.25
N ASN A 120 -5.92 -12.21 15.97
CA ASN A 120 -6.02 -11.18 17.01
C ASN A 120 -7.21 -11.40 17.94
N SER A 121 -8.35 -11.87 17.42
CA SER A 121 -9.53 -12.18 18.23
C SER A 121 -9.33 -13.45 19.07
N GLY A 122 -8.64 -14.46 18.55
CA GLY A 122 -8.31 -15.68 19.30
C GLY A 122 -7.32 -15.48 20.45
N ILE A 123 -6.52 -14.41 20.42
CA ILE A 123 -5.64 -14.03 21.56
C ILE A 123 -6.43 -13.25 22.63
N ALA A 124 -7.54 -12.60 22.24
CA ALA A 124 -8.36 -11.78 23.12
C ALA A 124 -9.53 -12.55 23.78
N GLY A 125 -9.73 -13.82 23.42
CA GLY A 125 -10.78 -14.72 23.94
C GLY A 125 -10.30 -15.68 25.01
#